data_AF-A0A9Q1J9J0-F1
#
_entry.id   AF-A0A9Q1J9J0-F1
#
_cell.length_a   1.000
_cell.length_b   1.000
_cell.length_c   1.000
_cell.angle_alpha   90.00
_cell.angle_beta   90.00
_cell.angle_gamma   90.00
#
_symmetry.space_group_name_H-M   'P 1'
#
loop_
_entity.id
_entity.type
_entity.pdbx_description
1 polymer ?
#
loop_
_entity_poly.entity_id
_entity_poly.type
_entity_poly.pdbx_seq_one_letter_code
_entity_poly.pdbx_strand_id
1 'polypeptide(L)'
;MLLHLCSVKNLYQNRFLGLAAMASPSRSSQNRRRCKDPARYSYNPEQFANVDIRNGAIIPRSTSDTDLVTSDSRSTLMVSNSIYAIGQSQDIVICWDIKEEVDAGDWIGMYLIDEVLSENFLDYKNRGVNGSHKGQIVWKIDASSYFVEPETKICFKYYHGVSGALRATTPSVTVKNSSVPCHQKPASDRLNWDSR
;
A
#
# COMPACT_ATOMS: atom_id res chain seq x y z
N MET A 1 17.42 -32.86 15.85
CA MET A 1 16.19 -32.06 15.74
C MET A 1 16.21 -31.01 16.84
N LEU A 2 16.59 -29.77 16.55
CA LEU A 2 16.41 -28.63 17.47
C LEU A 2 16.73 -27.32 16.72
N LEU A 3 15.77 -26.86 15.94
CA LEU A 3 15.72 -25.49 15.40
C LEU A 3 14.27 -25.02 15.41
N HIS A 4 13.69 -24.84 16.60
CA HIS A 4 12.35 -24.27 16.72
C HIS A 4 12.17 -23.48 18.02
N LEU A 5 13.06 -22.51 18.29
CA LEU A 5 12.86 -21.57 19.41
C LEU A 5 13.38 -20.14 19.18
N CYS A 6 14.04 -19.84 18.06
CA CYS A 6 14.59 -18.49 17.86
C CYS A 6 13.56 -17.40 17.50
N SER A 7 12.32 -17.74 17.12
CA SER A 7 11.38 -16.72 16.63
C SER A 7 10.48 -16.08 17.68
N VAL A 8 10.37 -16.63 18.90
CA VAL A 8 9.32 -16.20 19.86
C VAL A 8 9.80 -15.10 20.82
N LYS A 9 11.11 -14.88 20.96
CA LYS A 9 11.64 -13.93 21.96
C LYS A 9 11.75 -12.47 21.49
N ASN A 10 11.51 -12.17 20.21
CA ASN A 10 11.77 -10.84 19.64
C ASN A 10 10.54 -9.89 19.60
N LEU A 11 9.41 -10.29 20.19
CA LEU A 11 8.16 -9.52 20.10
C LEU A 11 7.89 -8.59 21.31
N TYR A 12 8.69 -8.66 22.37
CA TYR A 12 8.46 -7.87 23.60
C TYR A 12 9.55 -6.85 23.96
N GLN A 13 10.64 -6.74 23.17
CA GLN A 13 11.82 -5.98 23.57
C GLN A 13 12.00 -4.61 22.88
N ASN A 14 11.13 -4.22 21.93
CA ASN A 14 11.32 -2.98 21.18
C ASN A 14 10.58 -1.75 21.76
N ARG A 15 10.10 -1.80 23.01
CA ARG A 15 9.38 -0.67 23.64
C ARG A 15 10.27 0.27 24.48
N PHE A 16 11.52 -0.07 24.75
CA PHE A 16 12.37 0.73 25.63
C PHE A 16 13.83 0.66 25.21
N LEU A 17 14.34 1.75 24.63
CA LEU A 17 15.73 2.26 24.52
C LEU A 17 15.76 3.20 23.30
N GLY A 18 15.99 4.50 23.35
CA GLY A 18 16.27 5.42 24.44
C GLY A 18 16.44 6.82 23.84
N LEU A 19 15.80 7.83 24.46
CA LEU A 19 16.17 9.23 24.30
C LEU A 19 17.59 9.43 24.88
N ALA A 20 18.55 9.77 24.03
CA ALA A 20 19.82 10.46 24.33
C ALA A 20 20.56 10.65 23.00
N ALA A 21 21.29 11.71 22.66
CA ALA A 21 21.52 13.05 23.18
C ALA A 21 22.29 13.80 22.06
N MET A 22 22.11 15.12 22.02
CA MET A 22 23.01 16.20 21.56
C MET A 22 24.24 15.93 20.64
N ALA A 23 24.38 16.87 19.69
CA ALA A 23 25.59 17.64 19.31
C ALA A 23 26.11 17.47 17.87
N SER A 24 25.99 18.55 17.08
CA SER A 24 26.91 18.85 15.98
C SER A 24 28.27 19.26 16.55
N PRO A 25 29.38 19.02 15.81
CA PRO A 25 30.00 20.16 15.15
C PRO A 25 30.52 19.90 13.73
N SER A 26 30.64 21.02 13.02
CA SER A 26 31.12 21.26 11.67
C SER A 26 32.62 21.07 11.47
N ARG A 27 33.04 20.73 10.24
CA ARG A 27 34.33 21.11 9.58
C ARG A 27 34.41 20.54 8.14
N SER A 28 34.27 21.39 7.12
CA SER A 28 35.39 22.00 6.35
C SER A 28 35.87 21.16 5.15
N SER A 29 35.66 21.65 3.92
CA SER A 29 36.76 22.11 3.07
C SER A 29 36.24 22.60 1.72
N GLN A 30 36.82 23.72 1.29
CA GLN A 30 36.57 24.44 0.06
C GLN A 30 36.88 23.56 -1.16
N ASN A 31 36.04 23.62 -2.19
CA ASN A 31 36.56 23.56 -3.55
C ASN A 31 36.14 24.81 -4.31
N ARG A 32 37.05 25.78 -4.28
CA ARG A 32 37.01 26.98 -5.11
C ARG A 32 37.66 26.61 -6.44
N ARG A 33 37.03 27.05 -7.55
CA ARG A 33 37.59 27.44 -8.86
C ARG A 33 37.03 26.60 -10.03
N ARG A 34 36.14 27.21 -10.81
CA ARG A 34 36.52 27.81 -12.11
C ARG A 34 35.42 28.73 -12.63
N CYS A 35 35.65 30.05 -12.59
CA CYS A 35 34.93 30.98 -13.44
C CYS A 35 35.58 30.96 -14.83
N LYS A 36 34.77 30.92 -15.90
CA LYS A 36 35.02 31.69 -17.12
C LYS A 36 33.68 31.98 -17.80
N ASP A 37 33.44 33.27 -17.95
CA ASP A 37 32.24 33.96 -18.42
C ASP A 37 32.24 34.07 -19.98
N PRO A 38 31.39 34.88 -20.63
CA PRO A 38 30.06 34.59 -21.17
C PRO A 38 30.04 34.50 -22.71
N ALA A 39 28.97 33.96 -23.30
CA ALA A 39 28.63 34.24 -24.70
C ALA A 39 27.14 34.54 -24.82
N ARG A 40 26.86 35.82 -25.08
CA ARG A 40 25.57 36.32 -25.52
C ARG A 40 25.21 35.67 -26.85
N TYR A 41 23.99 35.18 -27.00
CA TYR A 41 23.36 35.11 -28.31
C TYR A 41 21.96 35.71 -28.26
N SER A 42 21.78 36.61 -29.20
CA SER A 42 20.72 37.58 -29.41
C SER A 42 19.41 36.95 -29.86
N TYR A 43 18.32 37.58 -29.43
CA TYR A 43 16.97 37.45 -29.98
C TYR A 43 16.94 38.05 -31.40
N ASN A 44 16.37 37.33 -32.37
CA ASN A 44 15.96 37.90 -33.65
C ASN A 44 14.73 37.14 -34.19
N PRO A 45 13.55 37.76 -34.26
CA PRO A 45 12.45 37.28 -35.09
C PRO A 45 12.59 37.90 -36.50
N GLU A 46 11.89 37.31 -37.47
CA GLU A 46 11.58 37.81 -38.82
C GLU A 46 12.15 36.97 -39.98
N GLN A 47 11.25 36.77 -40.96
CA GLN A 47 11.41 36.23 -42.31
C GLN A 47 11.27 34.71 -42.42
N PHE A 48 10.07 34.24 -42.80
CA PHE A 48 9.80 33.83 -44.20
C PHE A 48 8.30 33.89 -44.52
N ALA A 49 8.03 34.28 -45.76
CA ALA A 49 6.75 34.66 -46.30
C ALA A 49 5.90 33.46 -46.78
N ASN A 50 4.59 33.57 -46.50
CA ASN A 50 3.42 33.31 -47.34
C ASN A 50 3.56 32.35 -48.55
N VAL A 51 2.90 31.17 -48.48
CA VAL A 51 2.33 30.46 -49.65
C VAL A 51 0.98 29.85 -49.27
N ASP A 52 -0.02 30.21 -50.06
CA ASP A 52 -1.44 29.87 -49.99
C ASP A 52 -1.78 28.40 -50.36
N ILE A 53 -2.80 27.87 -49.67
CA ILE A 53 -3.97 27.13 -50.18
C ILE A 53 -3.73 25.82 -51.00
N ARG A 54 -4.09 24.67 -50.39
CA ARG A 54 -5.09 23.65 -50.86
C ARG A 54 -4.74 22.24 -50.40
N ASN A 55 -5.76 21.56 -49.87
CA ASN A 55 -5.95 20.12 -49.79
C ASN A 55 -5.04 19.33 -48.84
N GLY A 56 -5.66 18.74 -47.82
CA GLY A 56 -5.11 17.60 -47.11
C GLY A 56 -5.42 17.64 -45.63
N ALA A 57 -6.55 17.02 -45.27
CA ALA A 57 -6.88 16.49 -43.96
C ALA A 57 -6.21 17.20 -42.76
N ILE A 58 -6.98 18.05 -42.06
CA ILE A 58 -6.76 18.20 -40.63
C ILE A 58 -7.12 16.84 -40.03
N ILE A 59 -6.15 15.94 -39.98
CA ILE A 59 -6.20 14.77 -39.11
C ILE A 59 -6.32 15.39 -37.72
N PRO A 60 -7.44 15.20 -36.99
CA PRO A 60 -7.38 15.40 -35.56
C PRO A 60 -6.33 14.41 -35.10
N ARG A 61 -5.11 14.90 -34.79
CA ARG A 61 -4.13 14.07 -34.09
C ARG A 61 -4.81 13.72 -32.79
N SER A 62 -5.34 12.51 -32.75
CA SER A 62 -5.77 11.88 -31.52
C SER A 62 -4.50 11.82 -30.67
N THR A 63 -4.32 12.81 -29.80
CA THR A 63 -3.41 12.68 -28.68
C THR A 63 -4.14 11.75 -27.73
N SER A 64 -4.15 10.45 -28.07
CA SER A 64 -4.40 9.44 -27.07
C SER A 64 -3.22 9.56 -26.12
N ASP A 65 -3.39 10.35 -25.06
CA ASP A 65 -2.56 10.25 -23.87
C ASP A 65 -2.79 8.84 -23.33
N THR A 66 -2.04 7.89 -23.89
CA THR A 66 -1.77 6.61 -23.27
C THR A 66 -0.86 6.94 -22.09
N ASP A 67 -1.46 7.44 -21.02
CA ASP A 67 -0.84 7.46 -19.70
C ASP A 67 -0.84 5.99 -19.22
N LEU A 68 -0.03 5.18 -19.89
CA LEU A 68 0.33 3.85 -19.46
C LEU A 68 1.23 4.07 -18.26
N VAL A 69 0.62 4.42 -17.12
CA VAL A 69 1.25 4.28 -15.82
C VAL A 69 1.67 2.83 -15.73
N THR A 70 2.94 2.57 -16.05
CA THR A 70 3.57 1.29 -15.82
C THR A 70 3.41 1.03 -14.34
N SER A 71 2.54 0.10 -13.97
CA SER A 71 2.20 -0.19 -12.56
C SER A 71 3.42 -0.51 -11.70
N ASP A 72 4.56 -0.78 -12.34
CA ASP A 72 5.86 -1.02 -11.73
C ASP A 72 6.48 0.21 -11.03
N SER A 73 5.95 1.43 -11.22
CA SER A 73 6.46 2.63 -10.52
C SER A 73 5.82 2.88 -9.15
N ARG A 74 4.72 2.20 -8.81
CA ARG A 74 4.00 2.41 -7.54
C ARG A 74 4.18 1.24 -6.60
N SER A 75 4.25 1.54 -5.30
CA SER A 75 4.21 0.53 -4.26
C SER A 75 2.90 -0.22 -4.23
N THR A 76 2.99 -1.53 -4.04
CA THR A 76 1.82 -2.42 -4.06
C THR A 76 1.83 -3.36 -2.87
N LEU A 77 0.61 -3.67 -2.41
CA LEU A 77 0.33 -4.69 -1.41
C LEU A 77 -0.81 -5.54 -1.94
N MET A 78 -0.53 -6.83 -2.13
CA MET A 78 -1.44 -7.79 -2.72
C MET A 78 -1.87 -8.82 -1.68
N VAL A 79 -3.07 -9.35 -1.86
CA VAL A 79 -3.64 -10.42 -1.05
C VAL A 79 -3.97 -11.61 -1.94
N SER A 80 -3.70 -12.83 -1.48
CA SER A 80 -3.96 -14.06 -2.24
C SER A 80 -5.44 -14.30 -2.52
N ASN A 81 -6.30 -13.99 -1.55
CA ASN A 81 -7.74 -14.27 -1.59
C ASN A 81 -8.52 -13.06 -1.05
N SER A 82 -9.57 -12.64 -1.77
CA SER A 82 -10.48 -11.58 -1.31
C SER A 82 -11.57 -12.08 -0.36
N ILE A 83 -11.69 -13.39 -0.18
CA ILE A 83 -12.64 -14.03 0.74
C ILE A 83 -11.90 -15.09 1.55
N TYR A 84 -12.09 -15.08 2.86
CA TYR A 84 -11.48 -16.02 3.79
C TYR A 84 -12.53 -16.53 4.78
N ALA A 85 -12.70 -17.85 4.89
CA ALA A 85 -13.55 -18.46 5.90
C ALA A 85 -12.73 -18.86 7.13
N ILE A 86 -13.15 -18.44 8.32
CA ILE A 86 -12.47 -18.81 9.57
C ILE A 86 -12.46 -20.33 9.74
N GLY A 87 -11.28 -20.88 10.01
CA GLY A 87 -11.06 -22.33 10.14
C GLY A 87 -10.83 -23.08 8.82
N GLN A 88 -10.73 -22.38 7.68
CA GLN A 88 -10.31 -23.00 6.43
C GLN A 88 -8.84 -23.47 6.48
N SER A 89 -8.47 -24.38 5.58
CA SER A 89 -7.12 -24.96 5.53
C SER A 89 -6.06 -24.04 4.92
N GLN A 90 -6.46 -23.11 4.04
CA GLN A 90 -5.55 -22.23 3.33
C GLN A 90 -5.45 -20.88 4.04
N ASP A 91 -4.26 -20.55 4.56
CA ASP A 91 -3.97 -19.24 5.12
C ASP A 91 -3.92 -18.15 4.04
N ILE A 92 -4.09 -16.89 4.45
CA ILE A 92 -3.96 -15.74 3.55
C ILE A 92 -2.48 -15.46 3.32
N VAL A 93 -2.08 -15.19 2.08
CA VAL A 93 -0.73 -14.68 1.78
C VAL A 93 -0.82 -13.22 1.39
N ILE A 94 -0.01 -12.40 2.05
CA ILE A 94 0.17 -10.98 1.74
C ILE A 94 1.52 -10.81 1.06
N CYS A 95 1.51 -10.26 -0.16
CA CYS A 95 2.73 -9.98 -0.92
C CYS A 95 2.93 -8.48 -1.04
N TRP A 96 4.16 -8.00 -0.88
CA TRP A 96 4.50 -6.59 -1.06
C TRP A 96 5.57 -6.39 -2.12
N ASP A 97 5.47 -5.25 -2.82
CA ASP A 97 6.50 -4.69 -3.69
C ASP A 97 6.52 -3.17 -3.48
N ILE A 98 7.41 -2.72 -2.60
CA ILE A 98 7.52 -1.33 -2.16
C ILE A 98 8.66 -0.66 -2.93
N LYS A 99 8.32 0.41 -3.65
CA LYS A 99 9.23 1.19 -4.49
C LYS A 99 9.90 2.34 -3.71
N GLU A 100 9.27 2.84 -2.65
CA GLU A 100 9.89 3.85 -1.79
C GLU A 100 10.91 3.23 -0.81
N GLU A 101 11.50 4.09 0.03
CA GLU A 101 12.41 3.69 1.10
C GLU A 101 11.72 2.77 2.13
N VAL A 102 12.44 1.70 2.47
CA VAL A 102 12.06 0.64 3.41
C VAL A 102 13.07 0.58 4.54
N ASP A 103 12.62 0.34 5.78
CA ASP A 103 13.49 0.25 6.96
C ASP A 103 13.17 -0.98 7.81
N ALA A 104 14.12 -1.68 8.43
CA ALA A 104 13.86 -2.92 9.18
C ALA A 104 12.67 -2.87 10.17
N GLY A 105 12.27 -1.68 10.65
CA GLY A 105 11.07 -1.44 11.44
C GLY A 105 9.72 -1.39 10.70
N ASP A 106 9.65 -1.40 9.36
CA ASP A 106 8.37 -1.43 8.64
C ASP A 106 7.55 -2.68 8.98
N TRP A 107 6.25 -2.47 9.00
CA TRP A 107 5.27 -3.42 9.48
C TRP A 107 4.01 -3.39 8.62
N ILE A 108 3.25 -4.48 8.66
CA ILE A 108 1.97 -4.63 7.99
C ILE A 108 0.92 -4.83 9.07
N GLY A 109 -0.11 -4.00 9.07
CA GLY A 109 -1.26 -4.12 9.97
C GLY A 109 -2.50 -4.63 9.23
N MET A 110 -3.34 -5.37 9.94
CA MET A 110 -4.68 -5.79 9.55
C MET A 110 -5.70 -4.84 10.18
N TYR A 111 -6.64 -4.32 9.40
CA TYR A 111 -7.59 -3.27 9.82
C TYR A 111 -8.99 -3.59 9.35
N LEU A 112 -10.00 -2.98 9.99
CA LEU A 112 -11.33 -2.83 9.38
C LEU A 112 -11.25 -1.87 8.18
N ILE A 113 -12.12 -2.05 7.19
CA ILE A 113 -12.03 -1.30 5.92
C ILE A 113 -12.11 0.22 6.07
N ASP A 114 -12.86 0.69 7.07
CA ASP A 114 -13.10 2.12 7.33
C ASP A 114 -12.15 2.72 8.38
N GLU A 115 -11.19 1.94 8.88
CA GLU A 115 -10.28 2.42 9.91
C GLU A 115 -9.29 3.43 9.32
N VAL A 116 -9.15 4.60 9.96
CA VAL A 116 -8.28 5.68 9.49
C VAL A 116 -7.03 5.80 10.36
N LEU A 117 -7.10 5.42 11.63
CA LEU A 117 -5.99 5.49 12.58
C LEU A 117 -5.04 4.30 12.37
N SER A 118 -3.75 4.60 12.21
CA SER A 118 -2.71 3.57 12.05
C SER A 118 -2.57 2.68 13.29
N GLU A 119 -2.90 3.19 14.47
CA GLU A 119 -2.77 2.50 15.75
C GLU A 119 -3.90 1.49 16.03
N ASN A 120 -5.05 1.60 15.35
CA ASN A 120 -6.21 0.75 15.60
C ASN A 120 -6.21 -0.50 14.70
N PHE A 121 -5.09 -1.22 14.68
CA PHE A 121 -4.98 -2.50 13.98
C PHE A 121 -5.62 -3.64 14.79
N LEU A 122 -6.17 -4.61 14.08
CA LEU A 122 -6.70 -5.86 14.64
C LEU A 122 -5.58 -6.87 14.95
N ASP A 123 -4.56 -6.90 14.09
CA ASP A 123 -3.33 -7.68 14.22
C ASP A 123 -2.23 -7.00 13.39
N TYR A 124 -0.96 -7.24 13.68
CA TYR A 124 0.16 -6.70 12.93
C TYR A 124 1.32 -7.70 12.85
N LYS A 125 2.13 -7.58 11.80
CA LYS A 125 3.35 -8.37 11.63
C LYS A 125 4.48 -7.51 11.07
N ASN A 126 5.70 -7.76 11.57
CA ASN A 126 6.91 -7.22 10.96
C ASN A 126 7.24 -8.02 9.70
N ARG A 127 7.77 -7.36 8.68
CA ARG A 127 8.13 -8.02 7.41
C ARG A 127 9.43 -8.85 7.45
N GLY A 128 10.06 -8.97 8.62
CA GLY A 128 11.33 -9.66 8.84
C GLY A 128 12.54 -8.73 8.97
N VAL A 129 13.70 -9.32 9.26
CA VAL A 129 14.91 -8.59 9.75
C VAL A 129 15.67 -7.76 8.72
N ASN A 130 15.43 -7.94 7.42
CA ASN A 130 16.27 -7.34 6.35
C ASN A 130 15.61 -6.22 5.57
N GLY A 131 14.41 -5.80 5.96
CA GLY A 131 13.75 -4.70 5.31
C GLY A 131 13.47 -4.85 3.81
N SER A 132 13.12 -6.06 3.36
CA SER A 132 12.64 -6.42 2.01
C SER A 132 11.88 -5.32 1.25
N HIS A 133 12.37 -4.80 0.11
CA HIS A 133 11.50 -4.10 -0.86
C HIS A 133 10.40 -5.02 -1.40
N LYS A 134 10.70 -6.31 -1.58
CA LYS A 134 9.72 -7.32 -1.99
C LYS A 134 9.69 -8.49 -1.01
N GLY A 135 8.54 -9.13 -0.89
CA GLY A 135 8.39 -10.34 -0.11
C GLY A 135 6.96 -10.75 0.09
N GLN A 136 6.77 -11.76 0.93
CA GLN A 136 5.46 -12.26 1.30
C GLN A 136 5.42 -12.71 2.75
N ILE A 137 4.24 -12.66 3.36
CA ILE A 137 3.99 -13.15 4.71
C ILE A 137 2.65 -13.88 4.76
N VAL A 138 2.61 -14.95 5.53
CA VAL A 138 1.40 -15.74 5.75
C VAL A 138 0.64 -15.15 6.94
N TRP A 139 -0.67 -15.01 6.77
CA TRP A 139 -1.61 -14.56 7.78
C TRP A 139 -2.65 -15.63 8.05
N LYS A 140 -2.68 -16.10 9.28
CA LYS A 140 -3.72 -16.97 9.79
C LYS A 140 -4.75 -16.12 10.52
N ILE A 141 -5.99 -16.14 10.04
CA ILE A 141 -7.10 -15.47 10.72
C ILE A 141 -7.86 -16.54 11.49
N ASP A 142 -7.75 -16.47 12.81
CA ASP A 142 -8.48 -17.33 13.74
C ASP A 142 -9.77 -16.66 14.21
N ALA A 143 -10.65 -17.45 14.82
CA ALA A 143 -11.86 -16.96 15.47
C ALA A 143 -11.46 -16.04 16.64
N SER A 144 -11.50 -14.73 16.40
CA SER A 144 -11.21 -13.68 17.38
C SER A 144 -12.48 -12.89 17.70
N SER A 145 -12.48 -12.19 18.84
CA SER A 145 -13.56 -11.26 19.25
C SER A 145 -13.79 -10.10 18.28
N TYR A 146 -12.92 -9.91 17.28
CA TYR A 146 -13.11 -8.91 16.23
C TYR A 146 -14.13 -9.35 15.15
N PHE A 147 -14.36 -10.65 15.01
CA PHE A 147 -15.19 -11.21 13.94
C PHE A 147 -16.56 -11.67 14.47
N VAL A 148 -17.31 -10.76 15.09
CA VAL A 148 -18.63 -11.04 15.67
C VAL A 148 -19.76 -11.06 14.64
N GLU A 149 -19.52 -10.51 13.46
CA GLU A 149 -20.46 -10.53 12.34
C GLU A 149 -20.24 -11.77 11.47
N PRO A 150 -21.28 -12.27 10.77
CA PRO A 150 -21.13 -13.40 9.86
C PRO A 150 -20.16 -13.10 8.71
N GLU A 151 -20.06 -11.84 8.30
CA GLU A 151 -19.07 -11.34 7.35
C GLU A 151 -18.47 -10.03 7.87
N THR A 152 -17.15 -9.94 7.93
CA THR A 152 -16.42 -8.72 8.33
C THR A 152 -15.46 -8.34 7.22
N LYS A 153 -15.45 -7.07 6.82
CA LYS A 153 -14.51 -6.57 5.81
C LYS A 153 -13.27 -5.96 6.45
N ILE A 154 -12.12 -6.48 6.06
CA ILE A 154 -10.82 -6.01 6.51
C ILE A 154 -9.96 -5.56 5.33
N CYS A 155 -8.84 -4.90 5.62
CA CYS A 155 -7.76 -4.65 4.66
C CYS A 155 -6.40 -4.74 5.37
N PHE A 156 -5.34 -4.86 4.57
CA PHE A 156 -3.97 -4.81 5.06
C PHE A 156 -3.31 -3.52 4.60
N LYS A 157 -2.48 -2.94 5.46
CA LYS A 157 -1.77 -1.69 5.20
C LYS A 157 -0.31 -1.83 5.57
N TYR A 158 0.59 -1.37 4.70
CA TYR A 158 2.04 -1.36 4.90
C TYR A 158 2.49 0.02 5.36
N TYR A 159 3.19 0.08 6.49
CA TYR A 159 3.70 1.32 7.08
C TYR A 159 5.21 1.32 7.21
N HIS A 160 5.82 2.45 6.89
CA HIS A 160 7.25 2.66 7.12
C HIS A 160 7.55 2.80 8.62
N GLY A 161 8.53 2.06 9.14
CA GLY A 161 8.80 1.96 10.57
C GLY A 161 9.28 3.26 11.21
N VAL A 162 10.09 4.04 10.49
CA VAL A 162 10.68 5.27 11.00
C VAL A 162 9.74 6.47 10.87
N SER A 163 9.14 6.66 9.69
CA SER A 163 8.28 7.83 9.44
C SER A 163 6.81 7.62 9.78
N GLY A 164 6.36 6.37 9.95
CA GLY A 164 4.94 6.04 10.10
C GLY A 164 4.11 6.24 8.82
N ALA A 165 4.74 6.50 7.67
CA ALA A 165 4.03 6.75 6.42
C ALA A 165 3.40 5.47 5.85
N LEU A 166 2.14 5.57 5.42
CA LEU A 166 1.44 4.52 4.67
C LEU A 166 2.03 4.42 3.25
N ARG A 167 2.49 3.23 2.85
CA ARG A 167 3.10 2.98 1.53
C ARG A 167 2.16 2.26 0.56
N ALA A 168 1.37 1.31 1.06
CA ALA A 168 0.47 0.53 0.24
C ALA A 168 -0.66 -0.08 1.08
N THR A 169 -1.78 -0.37 0.42
CA THR A 169 -2.99 -0.95 1.03
C THR A 169 -3.56 -2.02 0.09
N THR A 170 -4.02 -3.14 0.63
CA THR A 170 -4.73 -4.15 -0.17
C THR A 170 -6.15 -3.71 -0.49
N PRO A 171 -6.79 -4.28 -1.53
CA PRO A 171 -8.25 -4.33 -1.59
C PRO A 171 -8.86 -4.94 -0.32
N SER A 172 -10.18 -4.77 -0.17
CA SER A 172 -10.90 -5.39 0.95
C SER A 172 -10.88 -6.92 0.86
N VAL A 173 -10.80 -7.55 2.03
CA VAL A 173 -10.95 -8.99 2.23
C VAL A 173 -12.18 -9.22 3.09
N THR A 174 -13.07 -10.08 2.63
CA THR A 174 -14.25 -10.49 3.38
C THR A 174 -13.91 -11.73 4.22
N VAL A 175 -13.86 -11.56 5.52
CA VAL A 175 -13.72 -12.66 6.50
C VAL A 175 -15.11 -13.19 6.83
N LYS A 176 -15.35 -14.47 6.59
CA LYS A 176 -16.60 -15.15 6.92
C LYS A 176 -16.45 -15.96 8.21
N ASN A 177 -17.31 -15.69 9.18
CA ASN A 177 -17.35 -16.45 10.42
C ASN A 177 -18.57 -17.37 10.46
N SER A 178 -18.37 -18.66 10.18
CA SER A 178 -19.46 -19.65 10.18
C SER A 178 -20.03 -19.98 11.56
N SER A 179 -19.38 -19.54 12.65
CA SER A 179 -19.93 -19.72 14.01
C SER A 179 -21.04 -18.71 14.33
N VAL A 180 -21.18 -17.65 13.53
CA VAL A 180 -22.22 -16.62 13.69
C VAL A 180 -23.39 -16.92 12.73
N PRO A 181 -24.61 -17.10 13.23
CA PRO A 181 -25.78 -17.32 12.37
C PRO A 181 -26.00 -16.13 11.43
N CYS A 182 -26.14 -16.40 10.13
CA CYS A 182 -26.61 -15.38 9.21
C CYS A 182 -28.11 -15.14 9.45
N HIS A 183 -28.48 -13.94 9.91
CA HIS A 183 -29.89 -13.53 9.94
C HIS A 183 -30.36 -13.27 8.51
N GLN A 184 -30.66 -14.33 7.76
CA GLN A 184 -31.46 -14.17 6.56
C GLN A 184 -32.84 -13.68 7.00
N LYS A 185 -33.20 -12.44 6.65
CA LYS A 185 -34.59 -12.00 6.78
C LYS A 185 -35.42 -13.00 5.96
N PRO A 186 -36.43 -13.69 6.55
CA PRO A 186 -37.32 -14.50 5.75
C PRO A 186 -37.93 -13.58 4.70
N ALA A 187 -37.91 -14.02 3.44
CA ALA A 187 -38.60 -13.34 2.36
C ALA A 187 -40.05 -13.20 2.79
N SER A 188 -40.44 -11.98 3.16
CA SER A 188 -41.81 -11.67 3.55
C SER A 188 -42.72 -12.16 2.46
N ASP A 189 -43.64 -13.04 2.85
CA ASP A 189 -44.60 -13.71 2.02
C ASP A 189 -45.16 -12.80 0.93
N ARG A 190 -45.19 -13.34 -0.29
CA ARG A 190 -46.12 -12.89 -1.33
C ARG A 190 -47.54 -13.07 -0.78
N LEU A 191 -48.02 -12.14 0.02
CA LEU A 191 -49.43 -12.05 0.35
C LEU A 191 -50.15 -11.62 -0.93
N ASN A 192 -50.72 -12.64 -1.53
CA ASN A 192 -51.66 -12.64 -2.64
C ASN A 192 -52.74 -11.58 -2.38
N TRP A 193 -52.69 -10.47 -3.12
CA TRP A 193 -53.73 -9.44 -3.13
C TRP A 193 -54.85 -9.71 -4.16
N ASP A 194 -54.92 -10.91 -4.72
CA ASP A 194 -56.05 -11.34 -5.55
C ASP A 194 -57.15 -11.94 -4.68
N SER A 195 -57.92 -11.09 -4.00
CA SER A 195 -59.31 -11.37 -3.57
C SER A 195 -59.95 -10.11 -2.98
N ARG A 196 -60.53 -9.25 -3.83
CA ARG A 196 -61.80 -8.55 -3.60
C ARG A 196 -62.30 -7.86 -4.87
#